data_AF-A0A952ZGQ2-F1
#
_entry.id   AF-A0A952ZGQ2-F1
#
_cell.length_a   1.000
_cell.length_b   1.000
_cell.length_c   1.000
_cell.angle_alpha   90.00
_cell.angle_beta   90.00
_cell.angle_gamma   90.00
#
_symmetry.space_group_name_H-M   'P 1'
#
loop_
_entity.id
_entity.type
_entity.pdbx_description
1 polymer ?
#
loop_
_entity_poly.entity_id
_entity_poly.type
_entity_poly.pdbx_seq_one_letter_code
_entity_poly.pdbx_strand_id
1 'polypeptide(L)'
;MRLNRNLDQRTTAEKAGISEKALRNLESGRGSTVDTLLRVLKALDHLQGLDMLAPEISVNPLDLLRKPKAPQRARRARKPREES
;
A
#
# COMPACT_ATOMS: atom_id res chain seq x y z
N MET A 1 19.43 -7.15 6.30
CA MET A 1 19.17 -7.62 4.91
C MET A 1 20.26 -8.53 4.37
N ARG A 2 21.45 -8.04 3.95
CA ARG A 2 22.54 -8.94 3.50
C ARG A 2 23.35 -9.57 4.64
N LEU A 3 23.57 -8.83 5.73
CA LEU A 3 24.32 -9.31 6.90
C LEU A 3 23.61 -10.49 7.58
N ASN A 4 22.28 -10.42 7.67
CA ASN A 4 21.43 -11.52 8.18
C ASN A 4 21.51 -12.79 7.31
N ARG A 5 22.06 -12.70 6.10
CA ARG A 5 22.27 -13.80 5.16
C ARG A 5 23.75 -14.12 4.97
N ASN A 6 24.64 -13.55 5.79
CA ASN A 6 26.10 -13.69 5.69
C ASN A 6 26.67 -13.37 4.29
N LEU A 7 26.05 -12.44 3.56
CA LEU A 7 26.52 -12.00 2.24
C LEU A 7 27.41 -10.77 2.37
N ASP A 8 28.56 -10.79 1.69
CA ASP A 8 29.45 -9.64 1.57
C ASP A 8 28.91 -8.60 0.55
N GLN A 9 29.51 -7.40 0.53
CA GLN A 9 29.10 -6.32 -0.36
C GLN A 9 29.37 -6.66 -1.83
N ARG A 10 30.52 -7.28 -2.11
CA ARG A 10 30.94 -7.61 -3.47
C ARG A 10 29.97 -8.58 -4.14
N THR A 11 29.69 -9.71 -3.50
CA THR A 11 28.75 -10.73 -3.97
C THR A 11 27.35 -10.18 -4.13
N THR A 12 26.91 -9.32 -3.19
CA THR A 12 25.59 -8.69 -3.27
C THR A 12 25.50 -7.72 -4.46
N ALA A 13 26.55 -6.92 -4.68
CA ALA A 13 26.63 -5.97 -5.79
C ALA A 13 26.68 -6.68 -7.15
N GLU A 14 27.46 -7.77 -7.25
CA GLU A 14 27.53 -8.63 -8.43
C GLU A 14 26.15 -9.24 -8.75
N LYS A 15 25.46 -9.81 -7.74
CA LYS A 15 24.08 -10.34 -7.91
C LYS A 15 23.07 -9.27 -8.33
N ALA A 16 23.22 -8.04 -7.84
CA ALA A 16 22.35 -6.92 -8.19
C ALA A 16 22.74 -6.24 -9.52
N GLY A 17 23.88 -6.59 -10.12
CA GLY A 17 24.38 -5.96 -11.34
C GLY A 17 24.72 -4.48 -11.16
N ILE A 18 25.27 -4.09 -10.00
CA ILE A 18 25.66 -2.72 -9.67
C ILE A 18 27.11 -2.68 -9.17
N SER A 19 27.70 -1.48 -9.11
CA SER A 19 29.02 -1.32 -8.48
C SER A 19 28.93 -1.49 -6.95
N GLU A 20 30.01 -2.00 -6.34
CA GLU A 20 30.12 -2.09 -4.88
C GLU A 20 30.02 -0.72 -4.21
N LYS A 21 30.49 0.34 -4.89
CA LYS A 21 30.31 1.74 -4.45
C LYS A 21 28.84 2.15 -4.40
N ALA A 22 28.04 1.78 -5.40
CA ALA A 22 26.60 2.05 -5.41
C ALA A 22 25.90 1.32 -4.25
N LEU A 23 26.25 0.06 -3.99
CA LEU A 23 25.75 -0.68 -2.83
C LEU A 23 26.15 0.00 -1.50
N ARG A 24 27.40 0.42 -1.34
CA ARG A 24 27.86 1.15 -0.14
C ARG A 24 27.11 2.47 0.06
N ASN A 25 26.88 3.23 -1.00
CA ASN A 25 26.16 4.49 -0.93
C ASN A 25 24.70 4.26 -0.49
N LEU A 26 24.05 3.23 -1.06
CA LEU A 26 22.73 2.79 -0.64
C LEU A 26 22.72 2.38 0.85
N GLU A 27 23.64 1.53 1.29
CA GLU A 27 23.70 1.03 2.68
C GLU A 27 24.04 2.12 3.70
N SER A 28 24.82 3.13 3.32
CA SER A 28 25.22 4.25 4.19
C SER A 28 24.31 5.48 4.08
N GLY A 29 23.20 5.40 3.34
CA GLY A 29 22.26 6.52 3.20
C GLY A 29 22.82 7.72 2.44
N ARG A 30 23.91 7.57 1.70
CA ARG A 30 24.56 8.65 0.92
C ARG A 30 23.89 8.95 -0.42
N GLY A 31 22.72 8.35 -0.66
CA GLY A 31 21.93 8.51 -1.88
C GLY A 31 22.06 7.32 -2.83
N SER A 32 20.95 7.00 -3.48
CA SER A 32 20.81 5.92 -4.45
C SER A 32 19.55 6.15 -5.28
N THR A 33 19.47 5.54 -6.46
CA THR A 33 18.24 5.58 -7.27
C THR A 33 17.25 4.53 -6.79
N VAL A 34 15.96 4.73 -7.09
CA VAL A 34 14.93 3.70 -6.86
C VAL A 34 15.25 2.42 -7.63
N ASP A 35 15.77 2.52 -8.85
CA ASP A 35 16.23 1.37 -9.64
C ASP A 35 17.33 0.57 -8.91
N THR A 36 18.33 1.25 -8.35
CA THR A 36 19.41 0.60 -7.58
C THR A 36 18.86 -0.09 -6.34
N LEU A 37 17.94 0.56 -5.62
CA LEU A 37 17.25 -0.07 -4.49
C LEU A 37 16.49 -1.33 -4.93
N LEU A 38 15.71 -1.24 -6.01
CA LEU A 38 14.90 -2.35 -6.52
C LEU A 38 15.77 -3.54 -6.97
N ARG A 39 16.91 -3.27 -7.62
CA ARG A 39 17.89 -4.31 -8.01
C ARG A 39 18.47 -5.03 -6.79
N VAL A 40 18.82 -4.29 -5.73
CA VAL A 40 19.32 -4.89 -4.49
C VAL A 40 18.24 -5.71 -3.78
N LEU A 41 17.00 -5.19 -3.69
CA LEU A 41 15.87 -5.93 -3.14
C LEU A 41 15.60 -7.23 -3.91
N LYS A 42 15.68 -7.19 -5.25
CA LYS A 42 15.53 -8.37 -6.11
C LYS A 42 16.66 -9.39 -5.88
N ALA A 43 17.91 -8.94 -5.84
CA ALA A 43 19.07 -9.80 -5.57
C ALA A 43 19.02 -10.46 -4.18
N LEU A 44 18.33 -9.82 -3.24
CA LEU A 44 18.08 -10.32 -1.89
C LEU A 44 16.69 -10.95 -1.73
N ASP A 45 15.96 -11.24 -2.81
CA ASP A 45 14.64 -11.89 -2.75
C ASP A 45 13.71 -11.26 -1.69
N HIS A 46 13.62 -9.92 -1.74
CA HIS A 46 12.92 -9.08 -0.76
C HIS A 46 11.96 -8.07 -1.41
N LEU A 47 11.57 -8.31 -2.66
CA LEU A 47 10.60 -7.47 -3.36
C LEU A 47 9.20 -7.54 -2.74
N GLN A 48 8.81 -8.67 -2.13
CA GLN A 48 7.51 -8.84 -1.47
C GLN A 48 7.26 -7.83 -0.35
N GLY A 49 8.32 -7.32 0.29
CA GLY A 49 8.18 -6.28 1.31
C GLY A 49 7.59 -4.96 0.78
N LEU A 50 7.63 -4.74 -0.55
CA LEU A 50 7.05 -3.55 -1.17
C LEU A 50 5.52 -3.58 -1.18
N ASP A 51 4.89 -4.75 -1.03
CA ASP A 51 3.43 -4.86 -0.93
C ASP A 51 2.90 -4.09 0.30
N MET A 52 3.72 -3.94 1.35
CA MET A 52 3.37 -3.14 2.53
C MET A 52 3.30 -1.63 2.26
N LEU A 53 3.84 -1.17 1.12
CA LEU A 53 3.75 0.23 0.70
C LEU A 53 2.46 0.50 -0.09
N ALA A 54 1.73 -0.54 -0.50
CA ALA A 54 0.48 -0.38 -1.22
C ALA A 54 -0.57 0.25 -0.28
N PRO A 55 -1.32 1.27 -0.74
CA PRO A 55 -2.42 1.81 0.04
C PRO A 55 -3.52 0.75 0.17
N GLU A 56 -4.13 0.65 1.36
CA GLU A 56 -5.33 -0.16 1.49
C GLU A 56 -6.45 0.46 0.65
N ILE A 57 -7.10 -0.38 -0.16
CA ILE A 57 -8.27 0.02 -0.94
C ILE A 57 -9.41 0.26 0.05
N SER A 58 -9.57 1.50 0.49
CA SER A 58 -10.72 1.89 1.29
C SER A 58 -12.00 1.77 0.46
N VAL A 59 -13.08 1.37 1.13
CA VAL A 59 -14.47 1.13 0.65
C VAL A 59 -14.79 1.64 -0.76
N ASN A 60 -15.33 0.73 -1.60
CA ASN A 60 -15.82 1.07 -2.93
C ASN A 60 -16.85 2.22 -2.83
N PRO A 61 -16.69 3.33 -3.56
CA PRO A 61 -17.61 4.48 -3.52
C PRO A 61 -19.08 4.09 -3.77
N LEU A 62 -19.33 3.02 -4.52
CA LEU A 62 -20.68 2.51 -4.79
C LEU A 62 -21.36 1.90 -3.56
N ASP A 63 -20.60 1.43 -2.57
CA ASP A 63 -21.17 0.90 -1.32
C ASP A 63 -21.77 2.02 -0.46
N LEU A 64 -21.34 3.27 -0.63
CA LEU A 64 -21.97 4.43 0.00
C LEU A 64 -23.38 4.69 -0.54
N LEU A 65 -23.63 4.35 -1.81
CA LEU A 65 -24.94 4.50 -2.47
C LEU A 65 -25.92 3.40 -2.09
N ARG A 66 -25.42 2.25 -1.61
CA ARG A 66 -26.24 1.08 -1.23
C ARG A 66 -26.86 1.18 0.17
N LYS A 67 -26.64 2.28 0.91
CA LYS A 67 -27.26 2.47 2.23
C LYS A 67 -28.79 2.47 2.09
N PRO A 68 -29.52 1.51 2.67
CA PRO A 68 -30.97 1.46 2.55
C PRO A 68 -31.58 2.68 3.22
N LYS A 69 -32.49 3.36 2.50
CA LYS A 69 -33.26 4.49 3.04
C LYS A 69 -34.07 3.98 4.24
N ALA A 70 -33.92 4.63 5.40
CA ALA A 70 -34.66 4.24 6.60
C ALA A 70 -36.18 4.24 6.30
N PRO A 71 -36.94 3.20 6.70
CA PRO A 71 -38.35 3.12 6.41
C PRO A 71 -39.10 4.28 7.08
N GLN A 72 -39.70 5.15 6.26
CA GLN A 72 -40.49 6.28 6.75
C GLN A 72 -41.91 5.79 7.05
N ARG A 73 -42.33 5.86 8.32
CA ARG A 73 -43.67 5.45 8.74
C ARG A 73 -44.70 6.40 8.14
N ALA A 74 -45.54 5.91 7.24
CA ALA A 74 -46.67 6.68 6.74
C ALA A 74 -47.69 6.91 7.88
N ARG A 75 -47.92 8.17 8.27
CA ARG A 75 -49.04 8.53 9.14
C ARG A 75 -50.30 8.63 8.30
N ARG A 76 -51.38 7.94 8.71
CA ARG A 76 -52.72 8.14 8.14
C ARG A 76 -53.17 9.59 8.37
N ALA A 77 -53.53 10.30 7.30
CA ALA A 77 -54.13 11.62 7.40
C ALA A 77 -55.45 11.53 8.17
N ARG A 78 -55.61 12.33 9.23
CA ARG A 78 -56.89 12.49 9.92
C ARG A 78 -57.77 13.39 9.05
N LYS A 79 -58.92 12.89 8.59
CA LYS A 79 -59.94 13.72 7.93
C LYS A 79 -60.43 14.78 8.93
N PRO A 80 -60.58 16.05 8.53
CA PRO A 80 -61.21 17.06 9.38
C PRO A 80 -62.66 16.65 9.64
N ARG A 81 -63.12 16.81 10.90
CA ARG A 81 -64.53 16.76 11.23
C ARG A 81 -65.15 18.08 10.77
N GLU A 82 -66.12 18.01 9.86
CA GLU A 82 -67.07 19.09 9.63
C GLU A 82 -68.06 19.10 10.79
N GLU A 83 -68.18 20.22 11.50
CA GLU A 83 -69.24 20.48 12.46
C GLU A 83 -70.27 21.42 11.82
N SER A 84 -71.54 21.06 11.99
CA SER A 84 -72.76 21.67 11.44
C SER A 84 -73.22 22.90 12.21
#